data_AF-U6DC91-F1
#
_entry.id   AF-U6DC91-F1
#
_cell.length_a   1.000
_cell.length_b   1.000
_cell.length_c   1.000
_cell.angle_alpha   90.00
_cell.angle_beta   90.00
_cell.angle_gamma   90.00
#
_symmetry.space_group_name_H-M   'P 1'
#
loop_
_entity.id
_entity.type
_entity.pdbx_description
1 polymer ?
#
loop_
_entity_poly.entity_id
_entity_poly.type
_entity_poly.pdbx_seq_one_letter_code
_entity_poly.pdbx_strand_id
1 'polypeptide(L)'
;GWKKYCGQKSLNEASMDEYLGSLGLFRKLTAKDASCLFRAISEQLFCSQVHHLEIRKACVSYMRENQHTFESYVEGSFEKYLERLGDPKESAGQLEIRALSLIYNRDFILYRYPGKPP
;
A
#
# COMPACT_ATOMS: atom_id res chain seq x y z
N GLY A 1 -18.14 20.52 11.42
CA GLY A 1 -18.31 19.61 12.56
C GLY A 1 -17.64 18.28 12.26
N TRP A 2 -16.41 18.08 12.71
CA TRP A 2 -15.57 16.90 12.39
C TRP A 2 -15.51 15.86 13.53
N LYS A 3 -16.40 15.97 14.52
CA LYS A 3 -16.30 15.25 15.80
C LYS A 3 -17.00 13.89 15.87
N LYS A 4 -17.39 13.25 14.75
CA LYS A 4 -18.24 12.04 14.79
C LYS A 4 -17.64 10.72 14.30
N TYR A 5 -16.35 10.66 13.99
CA TYR A 5 -15.68 9.38 13.71
C TYR A 5 -14.27 9.35 14.32
N CYS A 6 -14.19 9.37 15.64
CA CYS A 6 -12.96 8.97 16.31
C CYS A 6 -13.33 7.87 17.31
N GLY A 7 -13.29 6.61 16.84
CA GLY A 7 -12.94 5.53 17.75
C GLY A 7 -11.62 5.92 18.43
N GLN A 8 -11.42 5.51 19.68
CA GLN A 8 -10.17 5.83 20.39
C GLN A 8 -8.98 5.41 19.54
N LYS A 9 -8.23 6.40 19.04
CA LYS A 9 -6.97 6.16 18.32
C LYS A 9 -6.00 5.53 19.30
N SER A 10 -5.26 4.53 18.85
CA SER A 10 -4.17 4.00 19.67
C SER A 10 -3.13 5.08 19.91
N LEU A 11 -2.36 4.97 21.01
CA LEU A 11 -1.26 5.90 21.30
C LEU A 11 -0.30 6.00 20.10
N ASN A 12 -0.01 4.88 19.43
CA ASN A 12 0.84 4.85 18.24
C ASN A 12 0.24 5.62 17.06
N GLU A 13 -1.07 5.52 16.82
CA GLU A 13 -1.74 6.27 15.73
C GLU A 13 -1.70 7.79 16.01
N ALA A 14 -1.86 8.21 17.26
CA ALA A 14 -1.81 9.62 17.66
C ALA A 14 -0.39 10.20 17.51
N SER A 15 0.63 9.49 18.01
CA SER A 15 2.03 9.90 17.87
C SER A 15 2.47 9.95 16.40
N MET A 16 1.95 9.05 15.56
CA MET A 16 2.20 9.09 14.12
C MET A 16 1.55 10.30 13.46
N ASP A 17 0.32 10.65 13.84
CA ASP A 17 -0.36 11.85 13.33
C ASP A 17 0.38 13.13 13.71
N GLU A 18 0.86 13.23 14.95
CA GLU A 18 1.65 14.38 15.42
C GLU A 18 2.97 14.49 14.65
N TYR A 19 3.70 13.38 14.48
CA TYR A 19 4.94 13.37 13.73
C TYR A 19 4.74 13.77 12.26
N LEU A 20 3.75 13.19 11.58
CA LEU A 20 3.46 13.57 10.20
C LEU A 20 3.01 15.03 10.11
N GLY A 21 2.22 15.51 11.09
CA GLY A 21 1.81 16.90 11.19
C GLY A 21 2.97 17.88 11.32
N SER A 22 4.03 17.52 12.07
CA SER A 22 5.24 18.37 12.17
C SER A 22 6.03 18.44 10.86
N LEU A 23 5.84 17.49 9.95
CA LEU A 23 6.37 17.51 8.58
C LEU A 23 5.44 18.20 7.56
N GLY A 24 4.28 18.72 8.01
CA GLY A 24 3.25 19.26 7.11
C GLY A 24 2.45 18.19 6.36
N LEU A 25 2.52 16.93 6.80
CA LEU A 25 1.82 15.79 6.23
C LEU A 25 0.62 15.39 7.09
N PHE A 26 -0.29 14.60 6.52
CA PHE A 26 -1.42 14.01 7.26
C PHE A 26 -1.76 12.63 6.71
N ARG A 27 -2.38 11.77 7.53
CA ARG A 27 -2.86 10.46 7.08
C ARG A 27 -4.28 10.57 6.54
N LYS A 28 -4.50 10.04 5.34
CA LYS A 28 -5.84 9.75 4.84
C LYS A 28 -6.23 8.32 5.23
N LEU A 29 -7.41 8.16 5.83
CA LEU A 29 -7.89 6.85 6.25
C LEU A 29 -8.25 6.00 5.03
N THR A 30 -7.76 4.77 5.02
CA THR A 30 -8.17 3.71 4.10
C THR A 30 -8.91 2.62 4.87
N ALA A 31 -9.69 1.80 4.16
CA ALA A 31 -10.26 0.61 4.77
C ALA A 31 -9.13 -0.29 5.33
N LYS A 32 -9.34 -0.83 6.54
CA LYS A 32 -8.42 -1.77 7.20
C LYS A 32 -8.71 -3.20 6.75
N ASP A 33 -8.55 -3.46 5.44
CA ASP A 33 -8.76 -4.76 4.80
C ASP A 33 -7.47 -5.28 4.11
N ALA A 34 -7.50 -6.50 3.57
CA ALA A 34 -6.36 -7.09 2.87
C ALA A 34 -5.94 -6.31 1.60
N SER A 35 -6.80 -5.44 1.08
CA SER A 35 -6.52 -4.58 -0.07
C SER A 35 -6.03 -3.18 0.33
N CYS A 36 -5.75 -2.93 1.61
CA CYS A 36 -5.38 -1.61 2.12
C CYS A 36 -4.18 -0.97 1.40
N LEU A 37 -3.17 -1.75 1.01
CA LEU A 37 -2.04 -1.25 0.23
C LEU A 37 -2.52 -0.65 -1.10
N PHE A 38 -3.24 -1.42 -1.90
CA PHE A 38 -3.75 -0.96 -3.19
C PHE A 38 -4.73 0.21 -3.04
N ARG A 39 -5.52 0.25 -1.96
CA ARG A 39 -6.38 1.40 -1.64
C ARG A 39 -5.57 2.66 -1.35
N ALA A 40 -4.50 2.56 -0.54
CA ALA A 40 -3.63 3.68 -0.23
C ALA A 40 -2.96 4.22 -1.50
N ILE A 41 -2.53 3.34 -2.40
CA ILE A 41 -1.92 3.72 -3.68
C ILE A 41 -2.94 4.37 -4.61
N SER A 42 -4.14 3.79 -4.72
CA SER A 42 -5.25 4.38 -5.46
C SER A 42 -5.58 5.79 -4.97
N GLU A 43 -5.59 5.98 -3.66
CA GLU A 43 -5.85 7.27 -3.03
C GLU A 43 -4.76 8.31 -3.36
N GLN A 44 -3.49 7.91 -3.35
CA GLN A 44 -2.37 8.80 -3.70
C GLN A 44 -2.34 9.17 -5.19
N LEU A 45 -2.70 8.24 -6.08
CA LEU A 45 -2.64 8.46 -7.53
C LEU A 45 -3.89 9.15 -8.09
N PHE A 46 -5.07 8.79 -7.58
CA PHE A 46 -6.36 9.14 -8.18
C PHE A 46 -7.29 9.90 -7.23
N CYS A 47 -6.83 10.25 -6.02
CA CYS A 47 -7.65 10.87 -4.97
C CYS A 47 -8.93 10.07 -4.65
N SER A 48 -8.91 8.76 -4.89
CA SER A 48 -10.04 7.85 -4.74
C SER A 48 -9.54 6.43 -4.47
N GLN A 49 -10.21 5.67 -3.61
CA GLN A 49 -9.86 4.28 -3.28
C GLN A 49 -10.50 3.24 -4.21
N VAL A 50 -11.33 3.67 -5.17
CA VAL A 50 -12.17 2.75 -5.98
C VAL A 50 -11.38 1.89 -6.95
N HIS A 51 -10.19 2.35 -7.38
CA HIS A 51 -9.39 1.65 -8.40
C HIS A 51 -8.49 0.55 -7.83
N HIS A 52 -8.64 0.20 -6.54
CA HIS A 52 -7.74 -0.73 -5.87
C HIS A 52 -7.69 -2.13 -6.51
N LEU A 53 -8.79 -2.59 -7.13
CA LEU A 53 -8.83 -3.89 -7.82
C LEU A 53 -8.11 -3.83 -9.17
N GLU A 54 -8.27 -2.76 -9.92
CA GLU A 54 -7.57 -2.51 -11.18
C GLU A 54 -6.07 -2.39 -10.95
N ILE A 55 -5.66 -1.66 -9.91
CA ILE A 55 -4.24 -1.54 -9.52
C ILE A 55 -3.67 -2.92 -9.13
N ARG A 56 -4.41 -3.73 -8.38
CA ARG A 56 -3.99 -5.11 -8.03
C ARG A 56 -3.78 -5.95 -9.29
N LYS A 57 -4.74 -5.92 -10.23
CA LYS A 57 -4.63 -6.64 -11.50
C LYS A 57 -3.41 -6.19 -12.30
N ALA A 58 -3.19 -4.88 -12.41
CA ALA A 58 -2.03 -4.33 -13.11
C ALA A 58 -0.72 -4.78 -12.45
N CYS A 59 -0.65 -4.79 -11.12
CA CYS A 59 0.50 -5.28 -10.38
C CYS A 59 0.82 -6.74 -10.70
N VAL A 60 -0.19 -7.62 -10.62
CA VAL A 60 -0.04 -9.06 -10.90
C VAL A 60 0.39 -9.29 -12.35
N SER A 61 -0.23 -8.62 -13.32
CA SER A 61 0.15 -8.73 -14.73
C SER A 61 1.58 -8.27 -14.98
N TYR A 62 1.97 -7.12 -14.45
CA TYR A 62 3.33 -6.60 -14.59
C TYR A 62 4.37 -7.54 -13.98
N MET A 63 4.10 -8.07 -12.78
CA MET A 63 4.99 -9.01 -12.13
C MET A 63 5.12 -10.32 -12.92
N ARG A 64 4.03 -10.79 -13.55
CA ARG A 64 4.06 -11.96 -14.44
C ARG A 64 4.94 -11.72 -15.67
N GLU A 65 4.75 -10.59 -16.34
CA GLU A 65 5.52 -10.22 -17.53
C GLU A 65 7.01 -10.00 -17.22
N ASN A 66 7.33 -9.63 -15.99
CA ASN A 66 8.68 -9.33 -15.53
C ASN A 66 9.18 -10.34 -14.47
N GLN A 67 8.77 -11.61 -14.57
CA GLN A 67 9.04 -12.65 -13.58
C GLN A 67 10.50 -12.69 -13.11
N HIS A 68 11.47 -12.65 -14.04
CA HIS A 68 12.90 -12.69 -13.75
C HIS A 68 13.38 -11.59 -12.79
N THR A 69 12.64 -10.48 -12.67
CA THR A 69 12.94 -9.37 -11.75
C THR A 69 12.47 -9.66 -10.32
N PHE A 70 11.46 -10.50 -10.16
CA PHE A 70 10.74 -10.67 -8.88
C PHE A 70 10.88 -12.07 -8.28
N GLU A 71 11.08 -13.11 -9.10
CA GLU A 71 11.01 -14.50 -8.67
C GLU A 71 12.01 -14.86 -7.56
N SER A 72 13.20 -14.27 -7.57
CA SER A 72 14.23 -14.53 -6.55
C SER A 72 13.85 -14.03 -5.15
N TYR A 73 12.84 -13.17 -5.04
CA TYR A 73 12.33 -12.62 -3.78
C TYR A 73 11.12 -13.40 -3.24
N VAL A 74 10.62 -14.38 -3.99
CA VAL A 74 9.45 -15.16 -3.65
C VAL A 74 9.86 -16.55 -3.21
N GLU A 75 9.36 -16.98 -2.07
CA GLU A 75 9.54 -18.35 -1.60
C GLU A 75 8.59 -19.30 -2.34
N GLY A 76 9.15 -20.33 -2.99
CA GLY A 76 8.40 -21.35 -3.70
C GLY A 76 8.02 -20.95 -5.13
N SER A 77 6.86 -21.40 -5.60
CA SER A 77 6.42 -21.18 -6.98
C SER A 77 5.95 -19.74 -7.17
N PHE A 78 6.58 -19.02 -8.11
CA PHE A 78 6.20 -17.67 -8.47
C PHE A 78 4.76 -17.58 -9.01
N GLU A 79 4.31 -18.55 -9.81
CA GLU A 79 2.93 -18.54 -10.31
C GLU A 79 1.92 -18.66 -9.16
N LYS A 80 2.14 -19.57 -8.19
CA LYS A 80 1.28 -19.68 -6.99
C LYS A 80 1.29 -18.41 -6.15
N TYR A 81 2.40 -17.68 -6.14
CA TYR A 81 2.46 -16.37 -5.50
C TYR A 81 1.55 -15.36 -6.22
N LEU A 82 1.63 -15.28 -7.54
CA LEU A 82 0.79 -14.38 -8.34
C LEU A 82 -0.70 -14.73 -8.29
N GLU A 83 -1.04 -16.03 -8.27
CA GLU A 83 -2.42 -16.51 -8.06
C GLU A 83 -2.98 -16.00 -6.74
N ARG A 84 -2.23 -16.17 -5.63
CA ARG A 84 -2.63 -15.64 -4.31
C ARG A 84 -2.74 -14.13 -4.32
N LEU A 85 -1.74 -13.44 -4.86
CA LEU A 85 -1.71 -11.99 -4.94
C LEU A 85 -2.90 -11.42 -5.74
N GLY A 86 -3.44 -12.18 -6.70
CA GLY A 86 -4.65 -11.84 -7.44
C GLY A 86 -5.93 -11.85 -6.60
N ASP A 87 -5.98 -12.61 -5.50
CA ASP A 87 -7.14 -12.65 -4.60
C ASP A 87 -7.25 -11.33 -3.80
N PRO A 88 -8.39 -10.61 -3.85
CA PRO A 88 -8.62 -9.41 -3.04
C PRO A 88 -8.49 -9.62 -1.52
N LYS A 89 -8.55 -10.88 -1.04
CA LYS A 89 -8.36 -11.28 0.35
C LYS A 89 -6.90 -11.45 0.75
N GLU A 90 -5.98 -11.46 -0.21
CA GLU A 90 -4.54 -11.55 0.06
C GLU A 90 -3.93 -10.16 0.27
N SER A 91 -3.11 -10.05 1.32
CA SER A 91 -2.34 -8.84 1.60
C SER A 91 -1.13 -8.71 0.69
N ALA A 92 -0.81 -7.47 0.31
CA ALA A 92 0.38 -7.14 -0.46
C ALA A 92 1.44 -6.45 0.40
N GLY A 93 2.68 -6.41 -0.08
CA GLY A 93 3.83 -5.91 0.66
C GLY A 93 4.84 -5.15 -0.20
N GLN A 94 6.12 -5.29 0.16
CA GLN A 94 7.22 -4.52 -0.43
C GLN A 94 7.43 -4.84 -1.92
N LEU A 95 7.19 -6.10 -2.31
CA LEU A 95 7.40 -6.52 -3.69
C LEU A 95 6.40 -5.84 -4.63
N GLU A 96 5.14 -5.71 -4.19
CA GLU A 96 4.12 -4.98 -4.93
C GLU A 96 4.40 -3.47 -4.95
N ILE A 97 4.89 -2.89 -3.86
CA ILE A 97 5.31 -1.48 -3.85
C ILE A 97 6.37 -1.24 -4.93
N ARG A 98 7.36 -2.14 -5.03
CA ARG A 98 8.40 -2.07 -6.07
C ARG A 98 7.84 -2.25 -7.48
N ALA A 99 6.90 -3.17 -7.69
CA ALA A 99 6.27 -3.32 -9.00
C ALA A 99 5.48 -2.06 -9.38
N LEU A 100 4.72 -1.50 -8.44
CA LEU A 100 3.88 -0.32 -8.64
C LEU A 100 4.69 0.96 -8.83
N SER A 101 5.87 1.08 -8.20
CA SER A 101 6.79 2.20 -8.46
C SER A 101 7.24 2.24 -9.91
N LEU A 102 7.49 1.06 -10.51
CA LEU A 102 7.87 0.93 -11.92
C LEU A 102 6.67 1.19 -12.85
N ILE A 103 5.50 0.62 -12.56
CA ILE A 103 4.28 0.81 -13.37
C ILE A 103 3.89 2.29 -13.45
N TYR A 104 3.90 3.00 -12.32
CA TYR A 104 3.45 4.40 -12.26
C TYR A 104 4.57 5.42 -12.43
N ASN A 105 5.82 4.98 -12.53
CA ASN A 105 7.00 5.85 -12.57
C ASN A 105 7.00 6.89 -11.45
N ARG A 106 6.91 6.40 -10.21
CA ARG A 106 6.82 7.20 -8.97
C ARG A 106 7.58 6.54 -7.83
N ASP A 107 8.27 7.35 -7.03
CA ASP A 107 8.88 6.90 -5.79
C ASP A 107 7.84 6.76 -4.67
N PHE A 108 8.03 5.75 -3.83
CA PHE A 108 7.19 5.47 -2.67
C PHE A 108 7.98 5.73 -1.39
N ILE A 109 7.50 6.68 -0.58
CA ILE A 109 8.08 7.03 0.71
C ILE A 109 7.26 6.36 1.82
N LEU A 110 7.89 5.49 2.62
CA LEU A 110 7.20 4.68 3.63
C LEU A 110 7.55 5.11 5.06
N TYR A 111 6.67 5.85 5.70
CA TYR A 111 6.81 6.16 7.12
C TYR A 111 6.30 5.01 7.98
N ARG A 112 7.20 4.36 8.74
CA ARG A 112 6.88 3.17 9.54
C ARG A 112 6.74 3.45 11.05
N TYR A 113 7.46 4.43 11.57
CA TYR A 113 7.48 4.75 13.01
C TYR A 113 7.43 6.26 13.25
N PRO A 114 6.75 6.73 14.33
CA PRO A 114 6.78 8.13 14.72
C PRO A 114 8.20 8.62 15.01
N GLY A 115 8.54 9.82 14.54
CA GLY A 115 9.85 10.45 14.78
C GLY A 115 11.02 9.81 14.03
N LYS A 116 10.77 8.84 13.15
CA LYS A 116 11.81 8.22 12.32
C LYS A 116 11.63 8.64 10.86
N PRO A 117 12.73 9.00 10.16
CA PRO A 117 12.66 9.25 8.73
C PRO A 117 12.14 7.99 8.00
N PRO A 118 11.56 8.19 6.81
CA PRO A 118 11.02 7.10 5.99
C PRO A 118 12.12 6.15 5.49
#